data_AF-A0A8D3BFS7-F1
#
_entry.id   AF-A0A8D3BFS7-F1
#
_cell.length_a   1.000
_cell.length_b   1.000
_cell.length_c   1.000
_cell.angle_alpha   90.00
_cell.angle_beta   90.00
_cell.angle_gamma   90.00
#
_symmetry.space_group_name_H-M   'P 1'
#
loop_
_entity.id
_entity.type
_entity.pdbx_description
1 polymer ?
#
loop_
_entity_poly.entity_id
_entity_poly.type
_entity_poly.pdbx_seq_one_letter_code
_entity_poly.pdbx_strand_id
1 'polypeptide(L)'
;MERQLELAALGLAFGGWICAVLTRCLALWKVSGTLDNTTASLPAYWDGVWLEWDHWDLAHDGSLHCSFYQSLMSLSGSFRTWRALIMAAIGAGLFAVVISAVGAVWFPRRGQVKVFSGSLFVLSGILLLVPTAWTCHHSSQPLEGAELLRRDWGPALYLGWISIALMLVGGVVMQFGICLVC
;
A
#
# COMPACT_ATOMS: atom_id res chain seq x y z
N MET A 1 -1.34 30.10 -16.07
CA MET A 1 -1.69 28.67 -16.13
C MET A 1 -0.92 27.83 -15.11
N GLU A 2 0.23 28.29 -14.61
CA GLU A 2 1.14 27.50 -13.74
C GLU A 2 0.56 27.20 -12.34
N ARG A 3 -0.15 28.13 -11.71
CA ARG A 3 -0.81 27.88 -10.41
C ARG A 3 -1.84 26.74 -10.44
N GLN A 4 -2.53 26.57 -11.57
CA GLN A 4 -3.50 25.49 -11.73
C GLN A 4 -2.80 24.13 -11.79
N LEU A 5 -1.62 24.07 -12.43
CA LEU A 5 -0.80 22.86 -12.49
C LEU A 5 -0.24 22.48 -11.13
N GLU A 6 0.25 23.46 -10.35
CA GLU A 6 0.76 23.23 -9.00
C GLU A 6 -0.34 22.72 -8.05
N LEU A 7 -1.53 23.31 -8.10
CA LEU A 7 -2.69 22.88 -7.32
C LEU A 7 -3.18 21.49 -7.75
N ALA A 8 -3.20 21.22 -9.06
CA ALA A 8 -3.55 19.90 -9.58
C ALA A 8 -2.54 18.83 -9.14
N ALA A 9 -1.24 19.12 -9.20
CA ALA A 9 -0.19 18.21 -8.75
C ALA A 9 -0.27 17.94 -7.24
N LEU A 10 -0.58 18.97 -6.44
CA LEU A 10 -0.80 18.85 -4.99
C LEU A 10 -2.05 18.03 -4.68
N GLY A 11 -3.14 18.26 -5.41
CA GLY A 11 -4.35 17.44 -5.31
C GLY A 11 -4.08 15.98 -5.69
N LEU A 12 -3.29 15.73 -6.74
CA LEU A 12 -2.92 14.39 -7.18
C LEU A 12 -2.07 13.67 -6.13
N ALA A 13 -1.04 14.34 -5.60
CA ALA A 13 -0.16 13.80 -4.56
C ALA A 13 -0.91 13.54 -3.25
N PHE A 14 -1.81 14.45 -2.87
CA PHE A 14 -2.66 14.29 -1.69
C PHE A 14 -3.66 13.13 -1.86
N GLY A 15 -4.29 13.01 -3.04
CA GLY A 15 -5.13 11.86 -3.38
C GLY A 15 -4.35 10.54 -3.32
N GLY A 16 -3.13 10.53 -3.86
CA GLY A 16 -2.21 9.41 -3.76
C GLY A 16 -1.88 9.02 -2.31
N TRP A 17 -1.66 10.01 -1.43
CA TRP A 17 -1.46 9.77 0.00
C TRP A 17 -2.71 9.20 0.69
N ILE A 18 -3.91 9.67 0.37
CA ILE A 18 -5.16 9.09 0.88
C ILE A 18 -5.27 7.62 0.44
N CYS A 19 -4.99 7.33 -0.83
CA CYS A 19 -4.96 5.95 -1.33
C CYS A 19 -3.95 5.09 -0.56
N ALA A 20 -2.76 5.62 -0.22
CA ALA A 20 -1.77 4.90 0.60
C ALA A 20 -2.31 4.53 1.98
N VAL A 21 -3.03 5.45 2.63
CA VAL A 21 -3.67 5.21 3.92
C VAL A 21 -4.76 4.13 3.78
N LEU A 22 -5.58 4.21 2.74
CA LEU A 22 -6.64 3.21 2.48
C LEU A 22 -6.07 1.82 2.19
N THR A 23 -4.95 1.72 1.47
CA THR A 23 -4.27 0.44 1.22
C THR A 23 -3.91 -0.29 2.52
N ARG A 24 -3.63 0.45 3.60
CA ARG A 24 -3.37 -0.15 4.92
C ARG A 24 -4.63 -0.74 5.57
N CYS A 25 -5.78 -0.10 5.38
CA CYS A 25 -7.05 -0.49 6.00
C CYS A 25 -7.76 -1.65 5.25
N LEU A 26 -7.31 -1.98 4.04
CA LEU A 26 -7.95 -2.96 3.18
C LEU A 26 -7.23 -4.31 3.18
N ALA A 27 -7.96 -5.36 2.80
CA ALA A 27 -7.42 -6.70 2.65
C ALA A 27 -6.45 -6.77 1.45
N LEU A 28 -5.26 -7.32 1.69
CA LEU A 28 -4.15 -7.50 0.77
C LEU A 28 -4.46 -8.49 -0.36
N TRP A 29 -4.92 -9.67 0.03
CA TRP A 29 -5.30 -10.77 -0.84
C TRP A 29 -6.30 -11.65 -0.10
N LYS A 30 -7.10 -12.41 -0.84
CA LYS A 30 -7.94 -13.48 -0.29
C LYS A 30 -7.35 -14.82 -0.67
N VAL A 31 -7.27 -15.74 0.27
CA VAL A 31 -6.90 -17.13 -0.02
C VAL A 31 -8.17 -17.97 0.08
N SER A 32 -8.52 -18.66 -1.01
CA SER A 32 -9.68 -19.52 -1.13
C SER A 32 -9.22 -20.97 -1.28
N GLY A 33 -9.78 -21.88 -0.48
CA GLY A 33 -9.54 -23.31 -0.58
C GLY A 33 -10.86 -24.07 -0.73
N THR A 34 -10.90 -25.07 -1.61
CA THR A 34 -12.08 -25.93 -1.80
C THR A 34 -11.81 -27.32 -1.25
N LEU A 35 -12.59 -27.79 -0.28
CA LEU A 35 -12.68 -29.21 0.05
C LEU A 35 -14.12 -29.63 0.28
N ASP A 36 -14.45 -30.79 -0.28
CA ASP A 36 -15.74 -31.47 -0.09
C ASP A 36 -16.94 -30.51 -0.14
N ASN A 37 -17.14 -29.87 -1.31
CA ASN A 37 -18.23 -28.94 -1.63
C ASN A 37 -18.32 -27.62 -0.82
N THR A 38 -17.46 -27.40 0.18
CA THR A 38 -17.41 -26.15 0.94
C THR A 38 -16.18 -25.32 0.58
N THR A 39 -16.40 -24.05 0.23
CA THR A 39 -15.35 -23.10 -0.12
C THR A 39 -15.11 -22.19 1.08
N ALA A 40 -13.97 -22.36 1.74
CA ALA A 40 -13.54 -21.45 2.80
C ALA A 40 -12.63 -20.36 2.21
N SER A 41 -12.91 -19.10 2.54
CA SER A 41 -12.10 -17.95 2.11
C SER A 41 -11.64 -17.13 3.30
N LEU A 42 -10.35 -16.77 3.34
CA LEU A 42 -9.77 -15.98 4.43
C LEU A 42 -9.09 -14.72 3.88
N PRO A 43 -9.52 -13.52 4.30
CA PRO A 43 -8.86 -12.27 3.95
C PRO A 43 -7.59 -12.05 4.78
N ALA A 44 -6.50 -11.63 4.15
CA ALA A 44 -5.27 -11.26 4.84
C ALA A 44 -5.10 -9.73 4.89
N TYR A 45 -4.67 -9.20 6.04
CA TYR A 45 -4.41 -7.78 6.26
C TYR A 45 -2.94 -7.51 6.57
N TRP A 46 -2.54 -6.23 6.48
CA TRP A 46 -1.17 -5.80 6.77
C TRP A 46 -0.74 -5.99 8.23
N ASP A 47 -1.69 -6.00 9.16
CA ASP A 47 -1.40 -6.29 10.56
C ASP A 47 -1.30 -7.81 10.84
N GLY A 48 -1.68 -8.66 9.86
CA GLY A 48 -1.84 -10.12 9.99
C GLY A 48 -3.21 -10.58 9.48
N VAL A 49 -3.59 -11.84 9.70
CA VAL A 49 -4.99 -12.28 9.52
C VAL A 49 -5.78 -11.78 10.72
N TRP A 50 -6.24 -10.53 10.67
CA TRP A 50 -7.13 -9.98 11.68
C TRP A 50 -8.56 -10.18 11.22
N LEU A 51 -9.38 -10.71 12.13
CA LEU A 51 -10.84 -10.53 12.14
C LEU A 51 -11.71 -11.40 11.23
N GLU A 52 -11.47 -12.70 11.16
CA GLU A 52 -12.55 -13.65 10.83
C GLU A 52 -12.41 -14.98 11.60
N TRP A 53 -12.00 -14.90 12.86
CA TRP A 53 -12.00 -16.01 13.82
C TRP A 53 -13.18 -15.94 14.80
N ASP A 54 -14.27 -15.28 14.40
CA ASP A 54 -15.50 -15.15 15.20
C ASP A 54 -16.71 -15.90 14.59
N HIS A 55 -16.46 -16.76 13.60
CA HIS A 55 -17.43 -17.71 13.05
C HIS A 55 -16.75 -19.07 12.80
N TRP A 56 -15.99 -19.56 13.77
CA TRP A 56 -15.50 -20.93 13.77
C TRP A 56 -16.46 -21.81 14.58
N ASP A 57 -17.70 -21.90 14.11
CA ASP A 57 -18.52 -23.05 14.48
C ASP A 57 -17.87 -24.30 13.86
N LEU A 58 -17.32 -25.12 14.75
CA LEU A 58 -17.04 -26.54 14.66
C LEU A 58 -17.23 -27.21 13.27
N ALA A 59 -16.14 -27.40 12.53
CA ALA A 59 -16.09 -28.38 11.43
C ALA A 59 -14.73 -29.11 11.36
N HIS A 60 -14.55 -30.04 12.31
CA HIS A 60 -13.93 -31.37 12.24
C HIS A 60 -12.72 -31.77 11.34
N ASP A 61 -11.98 -30.89 10.67
CA ASP A 61 -10.83 -31.32 9.85
C ASP A 61 -9.51 -30.56 10.12
N GLY A 62 -8.64 -31.14 10.96
CA GLY A 62 -7.44 -30.49 11.50
C GLY A 62 -6.24 -30.37 10.54
N SER A 63 -6.24 -31.08 9.40
CA SER A 63 -5.10 -31.15 8.48
C SER A 63 -4.94 -29.87 7.64
N LEU A 64 -6.04 -29.32 7.16
CA LEU A 64 -6.06 -28.15 6.26
C LEU A 64 -5.69 -26.85 6.97
N HIS A 65 -6.18 -26.70 8.19
CA HIS A 65 -5.83 -25.57 9.04
C HIS A 65 -4.33 -25.56 9.35
N CYS A 66 -3.68 -26.72 9.52
CA CYS A 66 -2.25 -26.78 9.80
C CYS A 66 -1.40 -26.28 8.61
N SER A 67 -1.69 -26.73 7.38
CA SER A 67 -0.96 -26.28 6.18
C SER A 67 -1.21 -24.80 5.87
N PHE A 68 -2.45 -24.34 6.04
CA PHE A 68 -2.81 -22.92 5.88
C PHE A 68 -2.10 -22.03 6.90
N TYR A 69 -2.13 -22.42 8.17
CA TYR A 69 -1.50 -21.67 9.26
C TYR A 69 0.03 -21.70 9.16
N GLN A 70 0.64 -22.81 8.72
CA GLN A 70 2.08 -22.93 8.53
C GLN A 70 2.60 -22.06 7.37
N SER A 71 1.84 -21.99 6.27
CA SER A 71 2.12 -21.06 5.16
C SER A 71 2.00 -19.60 5.59
N LEU A 72 0.98 -19.28 6.40
CA LEU A 72 0.82 -17.95 6.99
C LEU A 72 1.92 -17.62 8.00
N MET A 73 2.39 -18.59 8.77
CA MET A 73 3.43 -18.41 9.78
C MET A 73 4.80 -18.14 9.15
N SER A 74 5.13 -18.80 8.03
CA SER A 74 6.30 -18.46 7.21
C SER A 74 6.25 -17.00 6.74
N LEU A 75 5.08 -16.53 6.31
CA LEU A 75 4.89 -15.16 5.86
C LEU A 75 4.91 -14.14 7.02
N SER A 76 4.40 -14.53 8.21
CA SER A 76 4.29 -13.73 9.43
C SER A 76 5.63 -13.10 9.87
N GLY A 77 6.75 -13.80 9.65
CA GLY A 77 8.09 -13.36 10.03
C GLY A 77 8.53 -12.04 9.39
N SER A 78 7.96 -11.68 8.23
CA SER A 78 8.32 -10.45 7.50
C SER A 78 7.36 -9.28 7.78
N PHE A 79 6.19 -9.48 8.39
CA PHE A 79 5.18 -8.41 8.50
C PHE A 79 5.62 -7.23 9.36
N ARG A 80 6.46 -7.44 10.37
CA ARG A 80 6.91 -6.34 11.25
C ARG A 80 7.75 -5.31 10.51
N THR A 81 8.62 -5.74 9.59
CA THR A 81 9.44 -4.83 8.77
C THR A 81 8.57 -4.14 7.72
N TRP A 82 7.67 -4.86 7.04
CA TRP A 82 6.74 -4.27 6.07
C TRP A 82 5.80 -3.23 6.70
N ARG A 83 5.28 -3.50 7.90
CA ARG A 83 4.46 -2.55 8.67
C ARG A 83 5.22 -1.28 8.99
N ALA A 84 6.49 -1.41 9.41
CA ALA A 84 7.34 -0.26 9.69
C ALA A 84 7.59 0.57 8.42
N LEU A 85 7.85 -0.08 7.28
CA LEU A 85 8.05 0.61 6.00
C LEU A 85 6.80 1.35 5.52
N ILE A 86 5.62 0.74 5.63
CA ILE A 86 4.35 1.39 5.24
C ILE A 86 4.01 2.55 6.17
N MET A 87 4.21 2.37 7.48
CA MET A 87 4.05 3.46 8.46
C MET A 87 5.00 4.62 8.15
N ALA A 88 6.27 4.32 7.87
CA ALA A 88 7.26 5.32 7.52
C ALA A 88 6.88 6.06 6.22
N ALA A 89 6.38 5.34 5.21
CA ALA A 89 5.91 5.95 3.98
C ALA A 89 4.71 6.88 4.21
N ILE A 90 3.66 6.42 4.91
CA ILE A 90 2.49 7.24 5.23
C ILE A 90 2.90 8.48 6.04
N GLY A 91 3.81 8.32 6.99
CA GLY A 91 4.38 9.42 7.76
C GLY A 91 5.12 10.42 6.88
N ALA A 92 6.02 9.96 6.01
CA ALA A 92 6.74 10.81 5.07
C ALA A 92 5.80 11.57 4.13
N GLY A 93 4.74 10.92 3.63
CA GLY A 93 3.71 11.56 2.83
C GLY A 93 2.92 12.63 3.61
N LEU A 94 2.60 12.39 4.88
CA LEU A 94 1.94 13.38 5.74
C LEU A 94 2.82 14.61 5.94
N PHE A 95 4.12 14.40 6.23
CA PHE A 95 5.08 15.50 6.34
C PHE A 95 5.18 16.28 5.03
N ALA A 96 5.18 15.60 3.88
CA ALA A 96 5.18 16.25 2.57
C ALA A 96 3.96 17.16 2.38
N VAL A 97 2.75 16.67 2.69
CA VAL A 97 1.49 17.45 2.61
C VAL A 97 1.55 18.70 3.49
N VAL A 98 2.00 18.55 4.75
CA VAL A 98 2.10 19.68 5.69
C VAL A 98 3.08 20.73 5.19
N ILE A 99 4.26 20.30 4.71
CA ILE A 99 5.26 21.21 4.16
C ILE A 99 4.74 21.92 2.90
N SER A 100 4.06 21.22 2.01
CA SER A 100 3.45 21.82 0.82
C SER A 100 2.36 22.84 1.18
N ALA A 101 1.51 22.55 2.17
CA ALA A 101 0.45 23.46 2.62
C ALA A 101 1.03 24.73 3.28
N VAL A 102 1.98 24.57 4.20
CA VAL A 102 2.68 25.70 4.84
C VAL A 102 3.45 26.52 3.80
N GLY A 103 4.13 25.85 2.86
CA GLY A 103 4.84 26.49 1.75
C GLY A 103 3.92 27.32 0.84
N ALA A 104 2.72 26.83 0.56
CA ALA A 104 1.73 27.54 -0.24
C ALA A 104 1.17 28.80 0.45
N VAL A 105 0.97 28.75 1.78
CA VAL A 105 0.38 29.86 2.55
C VAL A 105 1.42 30.91 2.94
N TRP A 106 2.55 30.49 3.52
CA TRP A 106 3.53 31.40 4.13
C TRP A 106 4.66 31.79 3.19
N PHE A 107 5.04 30.93 2.24
CA PHE A 107 6.24 31.14 1.40
C PHE A 107 5.97 30.95 -0.11
N PRO A 108 5.03 31.70 -0.72
CA PRO A 108 4.61 31.49 -2.10
C PRO A 108 5.73 31.74 -3.15
N ARG A 109 6.76 32.52 -2.79
CA ARG A 109 7.91 32.83 -3.67
C ARG A 109 9.11 31.90 -3.49
N ARG A 110 9.10 30.99 -2.50
CA ARG A 110 10.28 30.17 -2.17
C ARG A 110 10.18 28.79 -2.82
N GLY A 111 10.69 28.68 -4.06
CA GLY A 111 10.67 27.45 -4.84
C GLY A 111 11.35 26.25 -4.17
N GLN A 112 12.36 26.47 -3.30
CA GLN A 112 13.03 25.39 -2.58
C GLN A 112 12.09 24.52 -1.72
N VAL A 113 11.05 25.12 -1.13
CA VAL A 113 10.10 24.39 -0.26
C VAL A 113 9.27 23.41 -1.09
N LYS A 114 8.88 23.81 -2.31
CA LYS A 114 8.13 22.99 -3.24
C LYS A 114 8.95 21.78 -3.71
N VAL A 115 10.22 21.99 -4.09
CA VAL A 115 11.15 20.90 -4.48
C VAL A 115 11.33 19.91 -3.34
N PHE A 116 11.54 20.41 -2.11
CA PHE A 116 11.71 19.54 -0.94
C PHE A 116 10.47 18.69 -0.68
N SER A 117 9.27 19.29 -0.75
CA SER A 117 8.03 18.53 -0.57
C SER A 117 7.78 17.50 -1.69
N GLY A 118 8.10 17.83 -2.94
CA GLY A 118 8.00 16.90 -4.07
C GLY A 118 8.93 15.68 -3.91
N SER A 119 10.17 15.91 -3.46
CA SER A 119 11.12 14.83 -3.16
C SER A 119 10.62 13.89 -2.07
N LEU A 120 9.96 14.42 -1.03
CA LEU A 120 9.36 13.59 0.03
C LEU A 120 8.18 12.74 -0.48
N PHE A 121 7.35 13.27 -1.38
CA PHE A 121 6.30 12.48 -2.02
C PHE A 121 6.86 11.35 -2.89
N VAL A 122 7.92 11.62 -3.65
CA VAL A 122 8.61 10.59 -4.45
C VAL A 122 9.21 9.52 -3.54
N LEU A 123 9.89 9.93 -2.47
CA LEU A 123 10.46 9.01 -1.48
C LEU A 123 9.38 8.13 -0.84
N SER A 124 8.26 8.72 -0.42
CA SER A 124 7.11 8.00 0.12
C SER A 124 6.55 6.96 -0.88
N GLY A 125 6.42 7.33 -2.15
CA GLY A 125 5.96 6.40 -3.20
C GLY A 125 6.92 5.22 -3.40
N ILE A 126 8.23 5.47 -3.39
CA ILE A 126 9.25 4.41 -3.49
C ILE A 126 9.20 3.48 -2.28
N LEU A 127 9.03 4.02 -1.06
CA LEU A 127 8.90 3.20 0.14
C LEU A 127 7.66 2.29 0.11
N LEU A 128 6.56 2.71 -0.52
CA LEU A 128 5.36 1.87 -0.73
C LEU A 128 5.52 0.87 -1.87
N LEU A 129 6.38 1.16 -2.85
CA LEU A 129 6.65 0.24 -3.95
C LEU A 129 7.30 -1.06 -3.47
N VAL A 130 8.23 -0.99 -2.51
CA VAL A 130 8.92 -2.19 -1.99
C VAL A 130 7.95 -3.22 -1.39
N PRO A 131 7.08 -2.89 -0.40
CA PRO A 131 6.11 -3.83 0.14
C PRO A 131 5.11 -4.29 -0.92
N THR A 132 4.64 -3.40 -1.79
CA THR A 132 3.64 -3.75 -2.82
C THR A 132 4.21 -4.72 -3.85
N ALA A 133 5.43 -4.48 -4.33
CA ALA A 133 6.12 -5.36 -5.27
C ALA A 133 6.46 -6.72 -4.63
N TRP A 134 6.88 -6.73 -3.37
CA TRP A 134 7.11 -7.97 -2.62
C TRP A 134 5.82 -8.79 -2.48
N THR A 135 4.71 -8.14 -2.10
CA THR A 135 3.41 -8.81 -2.00
C THR A 135 2.94 -9.37 -3.35
N CYS A 136 3.20 -8.66 -4.45
CA CYS A 136 2.97 -9.18 -5.80
C CYS A 136 3.79 -10.43 -6.10
N HIS A 137 5.09 -10.38 -5.83
CA HIS A 137 5.99 -11.48 -6.15
C HIS A 137 5.61 -12.74 -5.38
N HIS A 138 5.38 -12.64 -4.07
CA HIS A 138 4.99 -13.78 -3.26
C HIS A 138 3.58 -14.30 -3.56
N SER A 139 2.65 -13.43 -3.97
CA SER A 139 1.31 -13.87 -4.37
C SER A 139 1.31 -14.69 -5.67
N SER A 140 2.34 -14.56 -6.50
CA SER A 140 2.46 -15.25 -7.79
C SER A 140 3.08 -16.65 -7.69
N GLN A 141 3.74 -16.95 -6.57
CA GLN A 141 4.38 -18.26 -6.38
C GLN A 141 3.32 -19.28 -5.92
N PRO A 142 3.13 -20.39 -6.67
CA PRO A 142 2.24 -21.45 -6.24
C PRO A 142 2.80 -22.11 -4.98
N LEU A 143 1.91 -22.45 -4.03
CA LEU A 143 2.27 -23.21 -2.85
C LEU A 143 2.56 -24.66 -3.27
N GLU A 144 3.84 -25.05 -3.27
CA GLU A 144 4.26 -26.42 -3.53
C GLU A 144 3.56 -27.37 -2.53
N GLY A 145 2.63 -28.20 -3.02
CA GLY A 145 1.92 -29.20 -2.21
C GLY A 145 0.43 -28.93 -1.93
N ALA A 146 -0.16 -27.84 -2.44
CA ALA A 146 -1.57 -27.52 -2.21
C ALA A 146 -2.31 -27.11 -3.49
N GLU A 147 -2.57 -28.06 -4.39
CA GLU A 147 -3.33 -27.85 -5.64
C GLU A 147 -4.76 -27.29 -5.44
N LEU A 148 -5.25 -27.24 -4.19
CA LEU A 148 -6.60 -26.77 -3.83
C LEU A 148 -6.64 -25.33 -3.29
N LEU A 149 -5.51 -24.65 -3.12
CA LEU A 149 -5.44 -23.31 -2.54
C LEU A 149 -5.16 -22.25 -3.61
N ARG A 150 -6.16 -21.40 -3.88
CA ARG A 150 -6.10 -20.29 -4.84
C ARG A 150 -5.97 -18.96 -4.11
N ARG A 151 -5.01 -18.13 -4.52
CA ARG A 151 -4.81 -16.78 -3.97
C ARG A 151 -5.31 -15.75 -4.97
N ASP A 152 -6.34 -15.01 -4.59
CA ASP A 152 -6.91 -13.93 -5.40
C ASP A 152 -6.42 -12.57 -4.90
N TRP A 153 -6.11 -11.69 -5.84
CA TRP A 153 -5.63 -10.34 -5.59
C TRP A 153 -6.67 -9.52 -4.82
N GLY A 154 -6.26 -8.90 -3.71
CA GLY A 154 -7.14 -8.06 -2.92
C GLY A 154 -7.19 -6.62 -3.44
N PRO A 155 -8.24 -5.87 -3.08
CA PRO A 155 -8.41 -4.47 -3.50
C PRO A 155 -7.29 -3.55 -3.00
N ALA A 156 -6.64 -3.88 -1.87
CA ALA A 156 -5.54 -3.08 -1.33
C ALA A 156 -4.36 -2.98 -2.30
N LEU A 157 -4.07 -4.05 -3.04
CA LEU A 157 -2.93 -4.12 -3.95
C LEU A 157 -3.11 -3.18 -5.15
N TYR A 158 -4.31 -3.15 -5.73
CA TYR A 158 -4.66 -2.19 -6.78
C TYR A 158 -4.55 -0.74 -6.28
N LEU A 159 -5.06 -0.45 -5.09
CA LEU A 159 -4.95 0.90 -4.50
C LEU A 159 -3.51 1.28 -4.15
N GLY A 160 -2.67 0.31 -3.78
CA GLY A 160 -1.24 0.53 -3.55
C GLY A 160 -0.53 0.98 -4.82
N TRP A 161 -0.75 0.28 -5.95
CA TRP A 161 -0.20 0.67 -7.25
C TRP A 161 -0.70 2.04 -7.72
N ILE A 162 -2.00 2.31 -7.57
CA ILE A 162 -2.60 3.61 -7.90
C ILE A 162 -1.97 4.72 -7.03
N SER A 163 -1.83 4.48 -5.72
CA SER A 163 -1.20 5.41 -4.79
C SER A 163 0.23 5.74 -5.20
N ILE A 164 1.05 4.73 -5.49
CA ILE A 164 2.45 4.91 -5.91
C ILE A 164 2.51 5.76 -7.19
N ALA A 165 1.70 5.43 -8.19
CA ALA A 165 1.66 6.19 -9.44
C ALA A 165 1.28 7.66 -9.21
N LEU A 166 0.23 7.91 -8.42
CA LEU A 166 -0.22 9.27 -8.11
C LEU A 166 0.82 10.07 -7.32
N MET A 167 1.48 9.46 -6.32
CA MET A 167 2.51 10.14 -5.53
C MET A 167 3.79 10.42 -6.33
N LEU A 168 4.21 9.49 -7.20
CA LEU A 168 5.37 9.70 -8.08
C LEU A 168 5.08 10.79 -9.11
N VAL A 169 3.95 10.71 -9.82
CA VAL A 169 3.58 11.71 -10.83
C VAL A 169 3.39 13.08 -10.17
N GLY A 170 2.68 13.15 -9.05
CA GLY A 170 2.48 14.40 -8.31
C GLY A 170 3.79 15.03 -7.84
N GLY A 171 4.69 14.22 -7.26
CA GLY A 171 5.99 14.68 -6.78
C GLY A 171 6.93 15.16 -7.90
N VAL A 172 6.99 14.42 -9.01
CA VAL A 172 7.79 14.78 -10.19
C VAL A 172 7.28 16.07 -10.83
N VAL A 173 5.97 16.21 -11.02
CA VAL A 173 5.37 17.43 -11.61
C VAL A 173 5.65 18.66 -10.72
N MET A 174 5.63 18.51 -9.40
CA MET A 174 6.02 19.60 -8.48
C MET A 174 7.48 20.03 -8.61
N GLN A 175 8.40 19.09 -8.89
CA GLN A 175 9.81 19.40 -9.09
C GLN A 175 10.06 20.09 -10.44
N PHE A 176 9.45 19.57 -11.52
CA PHE A 176 9.62 20.11 -12.87
C PHE A 176 8.97 21.49 -13.06
N GLY A 177 7.86 21.78 -12.36
CA GLY A 177 7.20 23.09 -12.44
C GLY A 177 8.09 24.27 -12.04
N ILE A 178 9.12 24.06 -11.22
CA ILE A 178 10.10 25.08 -10.85
C ILE A 178 11.25 25.18 -11.84
N CYS A 179 11.67 24.06 -12.43
CA CYS A 179 12.74 24.03 -13.43
C CYS A 179 12.33 24.75 -14.73
N LEU A 180 11.02 24.81 -15.02
CA LEU A 180 10.48 25.56 -16.18
C LEU A 180 10.44 27.08 -15.95
N VAL A 181 10.56 27.54 -14.70
CA VAL A 181 10.44 28.96 -14.29
C VAL A 181 11.81 29.62 -14.03
N CYS A 182 12.88 28.82 -13.88
CA CYS A 182 14.27 29.30 -13.84
C CYS A 182 14.86 29.37 -15.25
#